data_AF-A0A9P0GZW7-F1
#
_entry.id   AF-A0A9P0GZW7-F1
#
_cell.length_a   1.000
_cell.length_b   1.000
_cell.length_c   1.000
_cell.angle_alpha   90.00
_cell.angle_beta   90.00
_cell.angle_gamma   90.00
#
_symmetry.space_group_name_H-M   'P 1'
#
loop_
_entity.id
_entity.type
_entity.pdbx_description
1 polymer ?
#
loop_
_entity_poly.entity_id
_entity_poly.type
_entity_poly.pdbx_seq_one_letter_code
_entity_poly.pdbx_strand_id
1 'polypeptide(L)'
;MKAAITSKTYDYLDQRNAEFDSDFDEFIKNTTALKESIAQTIEDNYKGIWETTHGVKFLNRFAKVSKKIPLKQMSDKYLRIIKYCDKEVDKVLKVFKKQKQNPPVPRNFPPLAGRISWSRALLNNLKEEVESVSTHPLLKSLPETAELKKKFTYVSISLNDYENQILQIWMNHNVWSAEKSLRKKLLILDEKSDEIKINFDFKIKLMIREAECMRQMDLPSPAMTLILLSKSEHFSKIQNLLKDLLREFLATVKKVKLEVRPLFLPQLVRLSAMLSPAFTTLDWTNPGWKEFVNKVYDAIKDFDILVTR
;
A
#
# COMPACT_ATOMS: atom_id res chain seq x y z
N MET A 1 34.49 -44.60 -0.36
CA MET A 1 34.56 -44.59 -1.84
C MET A 1 35.96 -44.26 -2.35
N LYS A 2 36.53 -43.07 -2.12
CA LYS A 2 37.89 -42.73 -2.64
C LYS A 2 39.00 -43.68 -2.12
N ALA A 3 38.98 -43.99 -0.83
CA ALA A 3 39.97 -44.87 -0.20
C ALA A 3 39.99 -46.30 -0.77
N ALA A 4 38.86 -46.81 -1.28
CA ALA A 4 38.75 -48.20 -1.75
C ALA A 4 39.54 -48.48 -3.04
N ILE A 5 39.77 -47.45 -3.87
CA ILE A 5 40.60 -47.56 -5.08
C ILE A 5 42.02 -47.07 -4.78
N THR A 6 42.19 -45.99 -4.02
CA THR A 6 43.52 -45.41 -3.78
C THR A 6 44.38 -46.17 -2.77
N SER A 7 43.82 -47.15 -2.05
CA SER A 7 44.56 -48.00 -1.11
C SER A 7 45.01 -49.33 -1.70
N LYS A 8 44.70 -49.60 -2.98
CA LYS A 8 45.06 -50.85 -3.63
C LYS A 8 46.51 -50.80 -4.13
N THR A 9 47.21 -51.91 -4.01
CA THR A 9 48.65 -52.03 -4.27
C THR A 9 48.99 -52.45 -5.70
N TYR A 10 47.98 -52.74 -6.53
CA TYR A 10 48.18 -53.16 -7.91
C TYR A 10 48.44 -51.97 -8.86
N ASP A 11 49.23 -52.19 -9.92
CA ASP A 11 49.51 -51.16 -10.93
C ASP A 11 48.30 -50.97 -11.84
N TYR A 12 47.75 -49.75 -11.85
CA TYR A 12 46.59 -49.35 -12.64
C TYR A 12 46.90 -49.10 -14.12
N LEU A 13 48.19 -49.16 -14.52
CA LEU A 13 48.62 -49.08 -15.92
C LEU A 13 48.91 -50.45 -16.53
N ASP A 14 48.86 -51.53 -15.75
CA ASP A 14 49.06 -52.88 -16.26
C ASP A 14 47.80 -53.40 -16.96
N GLN A 15 47.84 -53.42 -18.30
CA GLN A 15 46.75 -53.90 -19.16
C GLN A 15 46.39 -55.38 -18.96
N ARG A 16 47.24 -56.17 -18.27
CA ARG A 16 46.96 -57.59 -17.99
C ARG A 16 46.18 -57.79 -16.70
N ASN A 17 45.99 -56.74 -15.90
CA ASN A 17 45.35 -56.83 -14.61
C ASN A 17 43.84 -56.56 -14.68
N ALA A 18 43.04 -57.63 -14.66
CA ALA A 18 41.59 -57.56 -14.66
C ALA A 18 40.98 -57.11 -13.31
N GLU A 19 41.76 -57.08 -12.21
CA GLU A 19 41.26 -56.67 -10.89
C GLU A 19 40.91 -55.18 -10.85
N PHE A 20 41.66 -54.34 -11.58
CA PHE A 20 41.37 -52.91 -11.68
C PHE A 20 40.03 -52.66 -12.36
N ASP A 21 39.74 -53.37 -13.46
CA ASP A 21 38.47 -53.21 -14.19
C ASP A 21 37.28 -53.59 -13.29
N SER A 22 37.39 -54.68 -12.51
CA SER A 22 36.34 -55.09 -11.59
C SER A 22 36.11 -54.08 -10.44
N ASP A 23 37.20 -53.58 -9.84
CA ASP A 23 37.11 -52.56 -8.77
C ASP A 23 36.59 -51.22 -9.31
N PHE A 24 36.96 -50.86 -10.55
CA PHE A 24 36.46 -49.68 -11.23
C PHE A 24 34.96 -49.79 -11.52
N ASP A 25 34.49 -50.93 -12.02
CA ASP A 25 33.07 -51.19 -12.24
C ASP A 25 32.25 -51.12 -10.94
N GLU A 26 32.77 -51.67 -9.84
CA GLU A 26 32.13 -51.56 -8.53
C GLU A 26 32.07 -50.10 -8.05
N PHE A 27 33.14 -49.33 -8.25
CA PHE A 27 33.14 -47.92 -7.93
C PHE A 27 32.17 -47.11 -8.77
N ILE A 28 32.05 -47.39 -10.07
CA ILE A 28 31.09 -46.74 -10.96
C ILE A 28 29.66 -47.09 -10.53
N LYS A 29 29.38 -48.36 -10.19
CA LYS A 29 28.08 -48.78 -9.63
C LYS A 29 27.75 -48.03 -8.34
N ASN A 30 28.67 -48.01 -7.38
CA ASN A 30 28.49 -47.32 -6.10
C ASN A 30 28.31 -45.80 -6.27
N THR A 31 29.08 -45.19 -7.17
CA THR A 31 28.96 -43.76 -7.51
C THR A 31 27.63 -43.44 -8.18
N THR A 32 27.15 -44.32 -9.05
CA THR A 32 25.86 -44.16 -9.74
C THR A 32 24.70 -44.31 -8.75
N ALA A 33 24.74 -45.32 -7.87
CA ALA A 33 23.76 -45.50 -6.80
C ALA A 33 23.71 -44.30 -5.85
N LEU A 34 24.87 -43.72 -5.49
CA LEU A 34 24.92 -42.50 -4.69
C LEU A 34 24.28 -41.30 -5.43
N LYS A 35 24.60 -41.12 -6.73
CA LYS A 35 24.00 -40.05 -7.53
C LYS A 35 22.48 -40.19 -7.61
N GLU A 36 21.96 -41.40 -7.77
CA GLU A 36 20.52 -41.68 -7.79
C GLU A 36 19.87 -41.42 -6.43
N SER A 37 20.50 -41.83 -5.32
CA SER A 37 20.02 -41.57 -3.96
C SER A 37 19.94 -40.07 -3.66
N ILE A 38 20.95 -39.30 -4.07
CA ILE A 38 20.93 -37.84 -3.94
C ILE A 38 19.83 -37.24 -4.82
N ALA A 39 19.68 -37.69 -6.06
CA ALA A 39 18.61 -37.24 -6.94
C ALA A 39 17.23 -37.46 -6.31
N GLN A 40 16.97 -38.66 -5.80
CA GLN A 40 15.70 -39.03 -5.15
C GLN A 40 15.42 -38.15 -3.92
N THR A 41 16.42 -37.99 -3.05
CA THR A 41 16.32 -37.13 -1.86
C THR A 41 15.97 -35.69 -2.24
N ILE A 42 16.59 -35.18 -3.30
CA ILE A 42 16.33 -33.85 -3.83
C ILE A 42 14.89 -33.77 -4.39
N GLU A 43 14.40 -34.75 -5.15
CA GLU A 43 13.02 -34.73 -5.65
C GLU A 43 11.99 -34.71 -4.51
N ASP A 44 12.20 -35.55 -3.49
CA ASP A 44 11.26 -35.69 -2.38
C ASP A 44 11.21 -34.42 -1.51
N ASN A 45 12.36 -33.82 -1.21
CA ASN A 45 12.42 -32.58 -0.43
C ASN A 45 11.84 -31.37 -1.16
N TYR A 46 11.95 -31.32 -2.49
CA TYR A 46 11.58 -30.15 -3.29
C TYR A 46 10.25 -30.30 -4.06
N LYS A 47 9.50 -31.38 -3.82
CA LYS A 47 8.23 -31.68 -4.51
C LYS A 47 7.19 -30.55 -4.44
N GLY A 48 7.14 -29.81 -3.33
CA GLY A 48 6.19 -28.71 -3.11
C GLY A 48 6.65 -27.33 -3.62
N ILE A 49 7.94 -27.18 -3.97
CA ILE A 49 8.52 -25.86 -4.27
C ILE A 49 8.15 -25.37 -5.67
N TRP A 50 7.80 -26.29 -6.57
CA TRP A 50 7.42 -26.00 -7.95
C TRP A 50 6.10 -25.22 -8.07
N GLU A 51 5.30 -25.18 -7.01
CA GLU A 51 4.04 -24.43 -6.90
C GLU A 51 4.17 -23.20 -6.00
N THR A 52 5.33 -22.56 -6.04
CA THR A 52 5.60 -21.34 -5.27
C THR A 52 6.29 -20.31 -6.13
N THR A 53 6.24 -19.05 -5.70
CA THR A 53 7.00 -17.93 -6.30
C THR A 53 8.52 -18.18 -6.34
N HIS A 54 9.01 -19.11 -5.51
CA HIS A 54 10.42 -19.46 -5.45
C HIS A 54 10.83 -20.51 -6.50
N GLY A 55 9.89 -21.14 -7.20
CA GLY A 55 10.15 -22.22 -8.16
C GLY A 55 11.16 -21.83 -9.24
N VAL A 56 11.09 -20.60 -9.76
CA VAL A 56 12.03 -20.08 -10.77
C VAL A 56 13.44 -19.90 -10.20
N LYS A 57 13.57 -19.40 -8.95
CA LYS A 57 14.88 -19.26 -8.28
C LYS A 57 15.52 -20.62 -8.05
N PHE A 58 14.71 -21.63 -7.72
CA PHE A 58 15.18 -23.00 -7.56
C PHE A 58 15.60 -23.62 -8.89
N LEU A 59 14.86 -23.44 -9.98
CA LEU A 59 15.25 -23.93 -11.32
C LEU A 59 16.70 -23.60 -11.67
N ASN A 60 17.15 -22.37 -11.40
CA ASN A 60 18.54 -21.95 -11.65
C ASN A 60 19.57 -22.78 -10.86
N ARG A 61 19.25 -23.15 -9.62
CA ARG A 61 20.11 -24.01 -8.78
C ARG A 61 20.08 -25.45 -9.29
N PHE A 62 18.90 -25.95 -9.61
CA PHE A 62 18.68 -27.29 -10.14
C PHE A 62 19.36 -27.51 -11.50
N ALA A 63 19.35 -26.52 -12.39
CA ALA A 63 20.06 -26.58 -13.67
C ALA A 63 21.58 -26.76 -13.49
N LYS A 64 22.17 -26.19 -12.42
CA LYS A 64 23.59 -26.40 -12.07
C LYS A 64 23.83 -27.81 -11.51
N VAL A 65 22.94 -28.29 -10.65
CA VAL A 65 23.01 -29.64 -10.05
C VAL A 65 22.83 -30.72 -11.10
N SER A 66 21.92 -30.50 -12.06
CA SER A 66 21.62 -31.42 -13.17
C SER A 66 22.83 -31.72 -14.06
N LYS A 67 23.89 -30.89 -14.04
CA LYS A 67 25.14 -31.16 -14.78
C LYS A 67 25.95 -32.31 -14.17
N LYS A 68 25.81 -32.56 -12.87
CA LYS A 68 26.60 -33.57 -12.12
C LYS A 68 25.77 -34.76 -11.67
N ILE A 69 24.46 -34.54 -11.46
CA ILE A 69 23.50 -35.54 -10.98
C ILE A 69 22.39 -35.63 -12.02
N PRO A 70 22.06 -36.83 -12.53
CA PRO A 70 20.99 -37.01 -13.49
C PRO A 70 19.63 -36.82 -12.79
N LEU A 71 19.11 -35.59 -12.81
CA LEU A 71 17.77 -35.29 -12.34
C LEU A 71 16.75 -35.68 -13.40
N LYS A 72 15.75 -36.49 -13.02
CA LYS A 72 14.70 -36.95 -13.93
C LYS A 72 13.65 -35.84 -14.16
N GLN A 73 13.02 -35.84 -15.32
CA GLN A 73 11.78 -35.09 -15.62
C GLN A 73 11.86 -33.56 -15.41
N MET A 74 12.98 -32.92 -15.76
CA MET A 74 13.09 -31.44 -15.67
C MET A 74 12.08 -30.70 -16.57
N SER A 75 11.71 -31.29 -17.71
CA SER A 75 10.67 -30.77 -18.62
C SER A 75 9.32 -30.56 -17.92
N ASP A 76 8.87 -31.55 -17.15
CA ASP A 76 7.56 -31.54 -16.50
C ASP A 76 7.51 -30.49 -15.38
N LYS A 77 8.66 -30.24 -14.75
CA LYS A 77 8.81 -29.21 -13.70
C LYS A 77 8.71 -27.80 -14.28
N TYR A 78 9.27 -27.57 -15.47
CA TYR A 78 9.10 -26.31 -16.19
C TYR A 78 7.61 -26.02 -16.44
N LEU A 79 6.88 -27.02 -16.94
CA LEU A 79 5.44 -26.91 -17.18
C LEU A 79 4.66 -26.68 -15.88
N ARG A 80 5.05 -27.31 -14.77
CA ARG A 80 4.38 -27.13 -13.47
C ARG A 80 4.51 -25.69 -12.95
N ILE A 81 5.68 -25.07 -13.10
CA ILE A 81 5.90 -23.66 -12.72
C ILE A 81 5.06 -22.73 -13.59
N ILE A 82 5.02 -22.95 -14.91
CA ILE A 82 4.19 -22.15 -15.82
C ILE A 82 2.71 -22.28 -15.46
N LYS A 83 2.23 -23.50 -15.21
CA LYS A 83 0.85 -23.76 -14.76
C LYS A 83 0.53 -23.10 -13.42
N TYR A 84 1.50 -23.03 -12.51
CA TYR A 84 1.33 -22.31 -11.25
C TYR A 84 1.16 -20.81 -11.50
N CYS A 85 2.05 -20.18 -12.27
CA CYS A 85 1.93 -18.76 -12.62
C CYS A 85 0.63 -18.46 -13.37
N ASP A 86 0.19 -19.33 -14.29
CA ASP A 86 -1.08 -19.18 -14.99
C ASP A 86 -2.28 -19.18 -14.02
N LYS A 87 -2.27 -20.07 -13.03
CA LYS A 87 -3.28 -20.09 -11.95
C LYS A 87 -3.22 -18.82 -11.09
N GLU A 88 -2.04 -18.28 -10.81
CA GLU A 88 -1.91 -17.02 -10.06
C GLU A 88 -2.50 -15.84 -10.84
N VAL A 89 -2.24 -15.76 -12.16
CA VAL A 89 -2.86 -14.75 -13.03
C VAL A 89 -4.39 -14.87 -12.99
N ASP A 90 -4.94 -16.09 -13.04
CA ASP A 90 -6.39 -16.31 -12.92
C ASP A 90 -6.95 -15.91 -11.57
N LYS A 91 -6.25 -16.21 -10.48
CA LYS A 91 -6.66 -15.83 -9.12
C LYS A 91 -6.73 -14.31 -9.01
N VAL A 92 -5.70 -13.60 -9.47
CA VAL A 92 -5.68 -12.14 -9.44
C VAL A 92 -6.79 -11.56 -10.31
N LEU A 93 -7.04 -12.11 -11.50
CA LEU A 93 -8.16 -11.66 -12.33
C LEU A 93 -9.52 -11.87 -11.66
N LYS A 94 -9.73 -13.00 -10.97
CA LYS A 94 -10.95 -13.26 -10.19
C LYS A 94 -11.11 -12.29 -9.03
N VAL A 95 -10.04 -12.05 -8.27
CA VAL A 95 -10.01 -11.07 -7.18
C VAL A 95 -10.33 -9.68 -7.70
N PHE A 96 -9.69 -9.27 -8.79
CA PHE A 96 -9.93 -7.99 -9.45
C PHE A 96 -11.41 -7.85 -9.82
N LYS A 97 -11.99 -8.80 -10.55
CA LYS A 97 -13.40 -8.76 -10.96
C LYS A 97 -14.37 -8.71 -9.77
N LYS A 98 -14.10 -9.46 -8.71
CA LYS A 98 -14.97 -9.53 -7.52
C LYS A 98 -14.90 -8.26 -6.67
N GLN A 99 -13.73 -7.66 -6.53
CA GLN A 99 -13.46 -6.56 -5.59
C GLN A 99 -13.32 -5.19 -6.27
N LYS A 100 -13.41 -5.10 -7.61
CA LYS A 100 -13.26 -3.85 -8.39
C LYS A 100 -14.07 -2.67 -7.84
N GLN A 101 -15.28 -2.93 -7.35
CA GLN A 101 -16.15 -1.87 -6.80
C GLN A 101 -15.71 -1.39 -5.41
N ASN A 102 -15.31 -2.33 -4.54
CA ASN A 102 -14.91 -2.08 -3.16
C ASN A 102 -13.64 -2.86 -2.85
N PRO A 103 -12.46 -2.36 -3.26
CA PRO A 103 -11.23 -3.07 -3.01
C PRO A 103 -10.87 -3.04 -1.52
N PRO A 104 -10.16 -4.06 -1.03
CA PRO A 104 -9.61 -4.06 0.31
C PRO A 104 -8.47 -3.04 0.36
N VAL A 105 -8.75 -1.90 0.98
CA VAL A 105 -7.82 -0.79 1.14
C VAL A 105 -7.37 -0.72 2.60
N PRO A 106 -6.09 -0.43 2.89
CA PRO A 106 -5.62 -0.25 4.27
C PRO A 106 -6.42 0.80 5.04
N ARG A 107 -6.49 0.63 6.37
CA ARG A 107 -7.16 1.60 7.24
C ARG A 107 -6.53 2.99 7.08
N ASN A 108 -7.37 4.02 7.03
CA ASN A 108 -7.00 5.43 6.84
C ASN A 108 -6.53 5.83 5.44
N PHE A 109 -6.54 4.92 4.47
CA PHE A 109 -6.26 5.31 3.09
C PHE A 109 -7.48 5.99 2.44
N PRO A 110 -7.28 7.02 1.61
CA PRO A 110 -8.37 7.64 0.87
C PRO A 110 -8.96 6.69 -0.19
N PRO A 111 -10.24 6.85 -0.56
CA PRO A 111 -10.94 5.91 -1.42
C PRO A 111 -10.40 5.87 -2.86
N LEU A 112 -10.13 7.02 -3.50
CA LEU A 112 -9.60 7.02 -4.88
C LEU A 112 -8.17 6.52 -4.92
N ALA A 113 -7.30 7.11 -4.08
CA ALA A 113 -5.90 6.71 -3.98
C ALA A 113 -5.73 5.24 -3.59
N GLY A 114 -6.59 4.72 -2.71
CA GLY A 114 -6.57 3.32 -2.29
C GLY A 114 -6.91 2.34 -3.40
N ARG A 115 -7.90 2.69 -4.24
CA ARG A 115 -8.25 1.89 -5.42
C ARG A 115 -7.10 1.80 -6.43
N ILE A 116 -6.42 2.92 -6.68
CA ILE A 116 -5.23 2.97 -7.55
C ILE A 116 -4.10 2.13 -6.95
N SER A 117 -3.77 2.36 -5.68
CA SER A 117 -2.70 1.63 -4.98
C SER A 117 -2.95 0.11 -5.00
N TRP A 118 -4.19 -0.32 -4.76
CA TRP A 118 -4.57 -1.72 -4.86
C TRP A 118 -4.40 -2.29 -6.27
N SER A 119 -4.85 -1.56 -7.31
CA SER A 119 -4.65 -1.98 -8.71
C SER A 119 -3.17 -2.15 -9.06
N ARG A 120 -2.33 -1.18 -8.68
CA ARG A 120 -0.88 -1.22 -8.87
C ARG A 120 -0.21 -2.35 -8.10
N ALA A 121 -0.65 -2.62 -6.87
CA ALA A 121 -0.13 -3.73 -6.07
C ALA A 121 -0.40 -5.08 -6.74
N LEU A 122 -1.62 -5.29 -7.25
CA LEU A 122 -1.96 -6.50 -8.02
C LEU A 122 -1.13 -6.63 -9.29
N LEU A 123 -0.91 -5.53 -10.02
CA LEU A 123 -0.10 -5.54 -11.23
C LEU A 123 1.37 -5.85 -10.93
N ASN A 124 1.95 -5.23 -9.91
CA ASN A 124 3.34 -5.43 -9.52
C ASN A 124 3.60 -6.87 -9.06
N ASN A 125 2.68 -7.45 -8.27
CA ASN A 125 2.70 -8.84 -7.83
C ASN A 125 2.28 -9.85 -8.93
N LEU A 126 1.96 -9.40 -10.13
CA LEU A 126 1.90 -10.31 -11.29
C LEU A 126 3.13 -10.13 -12.16
N LYS A 127 3.60 -8.89 -12.28
CA LYS A 127 4.75 -8.53 -13.09
C LYS A 127 6.02 -9.22 -12.60
N GLU A 128 6.28 -9.24 -11.28
CA GLU A 128 7.48 -9.89 -10.75
C GLU A 128 7.49 -11.40 -11.07
N GLU A 129 6.39 -12.10 -10.84
CA GLU A 129 6.32 -13.55 -11.08
C GLU A 129 6.31 -13.89 -12.59
N VAL A 130 5.55 -13.17 -13.42
CA VAL A 130 5.52 -13.42 -14.87
C VAL A 130 6.84 -13.05 -15.53
N GLU A 131 7.49 -11.95 -15.13
CA GLU A 131 8.80 -11.55 -15.67
C GLU A 131 9.88 -12.58 -15.28
N SER A 132 9.83 -13.12 -14.06
CA SER A 132 10.78 -14.16 -13.62
C SER A 132 10.70 -15.42 -14.49
N VAL A 133 9.50 -15.85 -14.87
CA VAL A 133 9.29 -16.99 -15.79
C VAL A 133 9.71 -16.62 -17.21
N SER A 134 9.41 -15.41 -17.64
CA SER A 134 9.62 -14.92 -19.01
C SER A 134 11.08 -14.66 -19.38
N THR A 135 11.90 -14.33 -18.39
CA THR A 135 13.34 -14.05 -18.54
C THR A 135 14.18 -15.32 -18.54
N HIS A 136 13.68 -16.42 -17.97
CA HIS A 136 14.44 -17.67 -17.89
C HIS A 136 14.63 -18.31 -19.27
N PRO A 137 15.88 -18.59 -19.72
CA PRO A 137 16.17 -19.03 -21.09
C PRO A 137 15.39 -20.28 -21.53
N LEU A 138 15.23 -21.25 -20.63
CA LEU A 138 14.55 -22.52 -20.91
C LEU A 138 13.02 -22.42 -20.84
N LEU A 139 12.48 -21.44 -20.12
CA LEU A 139 11.03 -21.26 -20.00
C LEU A 139 10.52 -20.37 -21.13
N LYS A 140 11.30 -19.38 -21.56
CA LYS A 140 10.96 -18.46 -22.64
C LYS A 140 10.67 -19.15 -23.97
N SER A 141 11.35 -20.27 -24.25
CA SER A 141 11.18 -21.04 -25.49
C SER A 141 9.92 -21.89 -25.53
N LEU A 142 9.22 -22.06 -24.40
CA LEU A 142 8.04 -22.91 -24.31
C LEU A 142 6.79 -22.17 -24.82
N PRO A 143 5.91 -22.83 -25.60
CA PRO A 143 4.69 -22.22 -26.12
C PRO A 143 3.72 -21.82 -24.99
N GLU A 144 3.68 -22.55 -23.88
CA GLU A 144 2.85 -22.24 -22.71
C GLU A 144 3.22 -20.89 -22.08
N THR A 145 4.50 -20.50 -22.14
CA THR A 145 4.95 -19.19 -21.67
C THR A 145 4.44 -18.05 -22.56
N ALA A 146 4.25 -18.30 -23.86
CA ALA A 146 3.68 -17.30 -24.77
C ALA A 146 2.19 -17.06 -24.45
N GLU A 147 1.44 -18.12 -24.17
CA GLU A 147 0.04 -18.01 -23.74
C GLU A 147 -0.10 -17.30 -22.37
N LEU A 148 0.78 -17.64 -21.41
CA LEU A 148 0.85 -16.94 -20.12
C LEU A 148 1.08 -15.43 -20.30
N LYS A 149 2.01 -15.04 -21.19
CA LYS A 149 2.28 -13.63 -21.50
C LYS A 149 1.08 -12.93 -22.09
N LYS A 150 0.38 -13.54 -23.07
CA LYS A 150 -0.84 -12.96 -23.67
C LYS A 150 -1.90 -12.68 -22.61
N LYS A 151 -2.12 -13.64 -21.71
CA LYS A 151 -3.08 -13.52 -20.60
C LYS A 151 -2.67 -12.43 -19.62
N PHE A 152 -1.38 -12.38 -19.24
CA PHE A 152 -0.84 -11.32 -18.39
C PHE A 152 -1.01 -9.94 -19.04
N THR A 153 -0.75 -9.80 -20.33
CA THR A 153 -0.97 -8.53 -21.07
C THR A 153 -2.44 -8.12 -21.01
N TYR A 154 -3.38 -9.04 -21.24
CA TYR A 154 -4.82 -8.75 -21.13
C TYR A 154 -5.22 -8.26 -19.73
N VAL A 155 -4.72 -8.92 -18.67
CA VAL A 155 -4.98 -8.51 -17.28
C VAL A 155 -4.33 -7.15 -16.99
N SER A 156 -3.12 -6.92 -17.49
CA SER A 156 -2.39 -5.67 -17.31
C SER A 156 -3.11 -4.48 -17.94
N ILE A 157 -3.62 -4.65 -19.17
CA ILE A 157 -4.43 -3.63 -19.85
C ILE A 157 -5.69 -3.35 -19.02
N SER A 158 -6.39 -4.39 -18.57
CA SER A 158 -7.60 -4.24 -17.76
C SER A 158 -7.38 -3.48 -16.43
N LEU A 159 -6.24 -3.72 -15.77
CA LEU A 159 -5.85 -3.03 -14.54
C LEU A 159 -5.46 -1.57 -14.81
N ASN A 160 -4.74 -1.32 -15.91
CA ASN A 160 -4.35 0.03 -16.33
C ASN A 160 -5.56 0.87 -16.75
N ASP A 161 -6.53 0.28 -17.46
CA ASP A 161 -7.78 0.94 -17.82
C ASP A 161 -8.60 1.32 -16.59
N TYR A 162 -8.60 0.46 -15.56
CA TYR A 162 -9.24 0.78 -14.28
C TYR A 162 -8.54 1.93 -13.55
N GLU A 163 -7.21 1.93 -13.50
CA GLU A 163 -6.43 3.05 -12.96
C GLU A 163 -6.75 4.35 -13.72
N ASN A 164 -6.75 4.32 -15.04
CA ASN A 164 -7.10 5.46 -15.88
C ASN A 164 -8.52 5.96 -15.62
N GLN A 165 -9.51 5.07 -15.47
CA GLN A 165 -10.88 5.47 -15.12
C GLN A 165 -10.93 6.22 -13.78
N ILE A 166 -10.21 5.75 -12.77
CA ILE A 166 -10.16 6.42 -11.46
C ILE A 166 -9.43 7.75 -11.56
N LEU A 167 -8.34 7.81 -12.33
CA LEU A 167 -7.61 9.05 -12.60
C LEU A 167 -8.50 10.07 -13.31
N GLN A 168 -9.32 9.66 -14.28
CA GLN A 168 -10.28 10.56 -14.93
C GLN A 168 -11.33 11.07 -13.94
N ILE A 169 -11.83 10.22 -13.04
CA ILE A 169 -12.74 10.64 -11.97
C ILE A 169 -12.05 11.66 -11.05
N TRP A 170 -10.79 11.43 -10.68
CA TRP A 170 -10.00 12.35 -9.87
C TRP A 170 -9.76 13.69 -10.57
N MET A 171 -9.41 13.65 -11.85
CA MET A 171 -9.14 14.84 -12.65
C MET A 171 -10.40 15.70 -12.87
N ASN A 172 -11.55 15.04 -13.02
CA ASN A 172 -12.85 15.68 -13.16
C ASN A 172 -13.54 15.96 -11.81
N HIS A 173 -12.90 15.61 -10.69
CA HIS A 173 -13.52 15.75 -9.38
C HIS A 173 -13.78 17.24 -9.07
N ASN A 174 -15.03 17.53 -8.71
CA ASN A 174 -15.62 18.86 -8.68
C ASN A 174 -14.84 19.91 -7.88
N VAL A 175 -14.07 20.73 -8.60
CA VAL A 175 -13.50 22.01 -8.12
C VAL A 175 -14.57 22.85 -7.41
N TRP A 176 -15.78 22.89 -7.97
CA TRP A 176 -16.91 23.65 -7.43
C TRP A 176 -17.38 23.16 -6.05
N SER A 177 -17.25 21.86 -5.76
CA SER A 177 -17.63 21.34 -4.44
C SER A 177 -16.62 21.75 -3.37
N ALA A 178 -15.34 21.90 -3.72
CA ALA A 178 -14.31 22.39 -2.81
C ALA A 178 -14.51 23.88 -2.51
N GLU A 179 -14.74 24.69 -3.53
CA GLU A 179 -15.01 26.13 -3.37
C GLU A 179 -16.24 26.40 -2.50
N LYS A 180 -17.35 25.70 -2.76
CA LYS A 180 -18.56 25.82 -1.93
C LYS A 180 -18.31 25.42 -0.47
N SER A 181 -17.44 24.43 -0.25
CA SER A 181 -17.08 23.98 1.09
C SER A 181 -16.17 24.97 1.82
N LEU A 182 -15.30 25.67 1.09
CA LEU A 182 -14.44 26.72 1.64
C LEU A 182 -15.20 28.01 2.00
N ARG A 183 -16.27 28.31 1.26
CA ARG A 183 -17.19 29.44 1.56
C ARG A 183 -18.11 29.18 2.76
N LYS A 184 -18.08 27.97 3.34
CA LYS A 184 -18.81 27.67 4.56
C LYS A 184 -18.21 28.46 5.74
N LYS A 185 -19.07 28.79 6.71
CA LYS A 185 -18.72 29.52 7.91
C LYS A 185 -17.81 28.68 8.82
N LEU A 186 -17.00 29.31 9.66
CA LEU A 186 -15.99 28.62 10.47
C LEU A 186 -16.60 27.76 11.58
N LEU A 187 -17.70 28.21 12.18
CA LEU A 187 -18.37 27.54 13.30
C LEU A 187 -19.83 27.20 12.95
N ILE A 188 -20.31 26.07 13.46
CA ILE A 188 -21.73 25.65 13.43
C ILE A 188 -22.11 25.23 14.85
N LEU A 189 -23.35 25.53 15.25
CA LEU A 189 -23.99 24.97 16.42
C LEU A 189 -24.57 23.60 16.05
N ASP A 190 -24.12 22.55 16.73
CA ASP A 190 -24.65 21.21 16.48
C ASP A 190 -25.99 21.03 17.20
N GLU A 191 -27.08 20.94 16.43
CA GLU A 191 -28.46 20.83 16.93
C GLU A 191 -28.68 19.65 17.89
N LYS A 192 -27.80 18.64 17.89
CA LYS A 192 -27.92 17.45 18.75
C LYS A 192 -27.15 17.53 20.06
N SER A 193 -26.09 18.33 20.12
CA SER A 193 -25.23 18.43 21.31
C SER A 193 -25.27 19.81 21.97
N ASP A 194 -25.87 20.79 21.32
CA ASP A 194 -25.82 22.21 21.72
C ASP A 194 -24.37 22.73 21.86
N GLU A 195 -23.41 22.02 21.24
CA GLU A 195 -21.99 22.34 21.27
C GLU A 195 -21.56 23.05 19.99
N ILE A 196 -20.67 24.03 20.15
CA ILE A 196 -20.05 24.75 19.04
C ILE A 196 -18.99 23.85 18.39
N LYS A 197 -19.19 23.49 17.11
CA LYS A 197 -18.25 22.68 16.34
C LYS A 197 -17.64 23.47 15.19
N ILE A 198 -16.40 23.14 14.88
CA ILE A 198 -15.68 23.70 13.73
C ILE A 198 -16.24 23.07 12.46
N ASN A 199 -16.76 23.91 11.58
CA ASN A 199 -17.38 23.51 10.33
C ASN A 199 -16.33 23.36 9.22
N PHE A 200 -15.44 22.38 9.41
CA PHE A 200 -14.52 21.95 8.37
C PHE A 200 -15.07 20.73 7.66
N ASP A 201 -15.37 20.87 6.38
CA ASP A 201 -15.93 19.77 5.60
C ASP A 201 -14.93 18.62 5.46
N PHE A 202 -15.35 17.42 5.87
CA PHE A 202 -14.56 16.20 5.71
C PHE A 202 -14.11 15.99 4.26
N LYS A 203 -14.88 16.46 3.27
CA LYS A 203 -14.53 16.39 1.84
C LYS A 203 -13.23 17.12 1.52
N ILE A 204 -12.95 18.27 2.14
CA ILE A 204 -11.69 19.02 1.93
C ILE A 204 -10.53 18.22 2.54
N LYS A 205 -10.71 17.69 3.76
CA LYS A 205 -9.70 16.85 4.41
C LYS A 205 -9.37 15.61 3.57
N LEU A 206 -10.41 14.98 3.01
CA LEU A 206 -10.27 13.82 2.14
C LEU A 206 -9.52 14.19 0.86
N MET A 207 -9.89 15.30 0.22
CA MET A 207 -9.26 15.78 -1.01
C MET A 207 -7.77 16.11 -0.82
N ILE A 208 -7.39 16.72 0.31
CA ILE A 208 -5.98 16.98 0.65
C ILE A 208 -5.22 15.65 0.79
N ARG A 209 -5.78 14.69 1.53
CA ARG A 209 -5.16 13.35 1.67
C ARG A 209 -5.07 12.60 0.36
N GLU A 210 -6.08 12.69 -0.50
CA GLU A 210 -6.03 12.12 -1.85
C GLU A 210 -4.89 12.76 -2.65
N ALA A 211 -4.75 14.08 -2.60
CA ALA A 211 -3.66 14.81 -3.26
C ALA A 211 -2.27 14.35 -2.80
N GLU A 212 -2.07 14.19 -1.49
CA GLU A 212 -0.83 13.71 -0.90
C GLU A 212 -0.47 12.33 -1.44
N CYS A 213 -1.43 11.40 -1.42
CA CYS A 213 -1.23 10.05 -1.92
C CYS A 213 -0.98 10.03 -3.44
N MET A 214 -1.72 10.81 -4.23
CA MET A 214 -1.50 10.90 -5.69
C MET A 214 -0.11 11.44 -6.01
N ARG A 215 0.36 12.45 -5.26
CA ARG A 215 1.70 13.00 -5.40
C ARG A 215 2.79 11.98 -5.06
N GLN A 216 2.60 11.19 -4.00
CA GLN A 216 3.52 10.09 -3.66
C GLN A 216 3.55 8.98 -4.71
N MET A 217 2.47 8.84 -5.49
CA MET A 217 2.33 7.87 -6.58
C MET A 217 2.76 8.41 -7.95
N ASP A 218 3.37 9.61 -7.99
CA ASP A 218 3.79 10.33 -9.21
C ASP A 218 2.66 10.53 -10.23
N LEU A 219 1.43 10.75 -9.74
CA LEU A 219 0.24 10.93 -10.55
C LEU A 219 -0.13 12.42 -10.71
N PRO A 220 -0.66 12.82 -11.89
CA PRO A 220 -1.13 14.17 -12.09
C PRO A 220 -2.31 14.48 -11.16
N SER A 221 -2.35 15.70 -10.65
CA SER A 221 -3.42 16.19 -9.79
C SER A 221 -4.00 17.50 -10.33
N PRO A 222 -5.31 17.74 -10.17
CA PRO A 222 -5.92 19.01 -10.56
C PRO A 222 -5.26 20.22 -9.91
N ALA A 223 -5.20 21.34 -10.64
CA ALA A 223 -4.61 22.59 -10.15
C ALA A 223 -5.22 23.06 -8.82
N MET A 224 -6.54 22.96 -8.67
CA MET A 224 -7.23 23.30 -7.43
C MET A 224 -6.73 22.47 -6.25
N THR A 225 -6.53 21.17 -6.45
CA THR A 225 -6.06 20.27 -5.39
C THR A 225 -4.62 20.59 -4.97
N LEU A 226 -3.77 20.99 -5.91
CA LEU A 226 -2.41 21.44 -5.60
C LEU A 226 -2.41 22.73 -4.75
N ILE A 227 -3.32 23.66 -5.04
CA ILE A 227 -3.51 24.88 -4.22
C ILE A 227 -4.04 24.52 -2.82
N LEU A 228 -4.96 23.56 -2.70
CA LEU A 228 -5.44 23.08 -1.40
C LEU A 228 -4.34 22.40 -0.60
N LEU A 229 -3.50 21.61 -1.26
CA LEU A 229 -2.37 20.94 -0.64
C LEU A 229 -1.35 21.95 -0.10
N SER A 230 -1.02 23.00 -0.86
CA SER A 230 -0.12 24.05 -0.38
C SER A 230 -0.71 24.87 0.77
N LYS A 231 -2.04 25.01 0.81
CA LYS A 231 -2.77 25.68 1.90
C LYS A 231 -3.16 24.76 3.06
N SER A 232 -2.78 23.48 3.03
CA SER A 232 -3.15 22.49 4.06
C SER A 232 -2.64 22.86 5.46
N GLU A 233 -1.42 23.40 5.55
CA GLU A 233 -0.84 23.90 6.80
C GLU A 233 -1.63 25.09 7.35
N HIS A 234 -2.07 26.00 6.46
CA HIS A 234 -2.88 27.14 6.83
C HIS A 234 -4.23 26.70 7.41
N PHE A 235 -4.92 25.75 6.78
CA PHE A 235 -6.17 25.21 7.31
C PHE A 235 -5.98 24.48 8.64
N SER A 236 -4.90 23.72 8.78
CA SER A 236 -4.55 23.04 10.03
C SER A 236 -4.29 24.02 11.17
N LYS A 237 -3.59 25.13 10.88
CA LYS A 237 -3.34 26.21 11.83
C LYS A 237 -4.64 26.88 12.30
N ILE A 238 -5.54 27.21 11.37
CA ILE A 238 -6.86 27.78 11.72
C ILE A 238 -7.63 26.81 12.61
N GLN A 239 -7.70 25.53 12.24
CA GLN A 239 -8.42 24.52 13.02
C GLN A 239 -7.88 24.38 14.44
N ASN A 240 -6.56 24.36 14.61
CA ASN A 240 -5.96 24.22 15.94
C ASN A 240 -6.28 25.46 16.79
N LEU A 241 -6.10 26.66 16.25
CA LEU A 241 -6.38 27.90 16.97
C LEU A 241 -7.85 28.05 17.36
N LEU A 242 -8.78 27.65 16.48
CA LEU A 242 -10.21 27.63 16.80
C LEU A 242 -10.54 26.57 17.86
N LYS A 243 -9.90 25.39 17.83
CA LYS A 243 -10.11 24.36 18.87
C LYS A 243 -9.64 24.83 20.22
N ASP A 244 -8.47 25.47 20.27
CA ASP A 244 -7.89 25.98 21.50
C ASP A 244 -8.75 27.12 22.06
N LEU A 245 -9.21 28.04 21.20
CA LEU A 245 -10.13 29.13 21.58
C LEU A 245 -11.44 28.59 22.14
N LEU A 246 -12.06 27.59 21.49
CA LEU A 246 -13.28 26.97 21.99
C LEU A 246 -13.05 26.22 23.30
N ARG A 247 -11.89 25.57 23.46
CA ARG A 247 -11.52 24.89 24.70
C ARG A 247 -11.38 25.88 25.86
N GLU A 248 -10.66 26.98 25.64
CA GLU A 248 -10.50 28.04 26.64
C GLU A 248 -11.85 28.71 26.96
N PHE A 249 -12.64 29.04 25.95
CA PHE A 249 -13.98 29.60 26.14
C PHE A 249 -14.86 28.69 27.01
N LEU A 250 -14.95 27.39 26.68
CA LEU A 250 -15.73 26.44 27.46
C LEU A 250 -15.17 26.23 28.87
N ALA A 251 -13.85 26.27 29.04
CA ALA A 251 -13.22 26.18 30.36
C ALA A 251 -13.60 27.39 31.22
N THR A 252 -13.49 28.61 30.70
CA THR A 252 -13.82 29.82 31.43
C THR A 252 -15.31 29.91 31.76
N VAL A 253 -16.19 29.52 30.83
CA VAL A 253 -17.64 29.43 31.09
C VAL A 253 -17.96 28.40 32.19
N LYS A 254 -17.24 27.27 32.24
CA LYS A 254 -17.41 26.26 33.30
C LYS A 254 -16.87 26.69 34.66
N LYS A 255 -15.87 27.58 34.72
CA LYS A 255 -15.33 28.13 35.99
C LYS A 255 -16.35 29.03 36.72
N VAL A 256 -17.28 29.66 36.00
CA VAL A 256 -18.30 30.53 36.60
C VAL A 256 -19.26 29.71 37.46
N LYS A 257 -19.23 29.92 38.79
CA LYS A 257 -20.15 29.28 39.75
C LYS A 257 -21.61 29.62 39.41
N LEU A 258 -22.51 28.65 39.63
CA LEU A 258 -23.93 28.76 39.29
C LEU A 258 -24.62 29.96 39.96
N GLU A 259 -24.18 30.34 41.15
CA GLU A 259 -24.75 31.42 41.97
C GLU A 259 -24.50 32.83 41.40
N VAL A 260 -23.41 33.04 40.67
CA VAL A 260 -23.03 34.36 40.12
C VAL A 260 -23.33 34.51 38.63
N ARG A 261 -23.85 33.46 37.97
CA ARG A 261 -24.23 33.46 36.55
C ARG A 261 -25.14 34.64 36.13
N PRO A 262 -26.13 35.08 36.92
CA PRO A 262 -26.98 36.21 36.55
C PRO A 262 -26.21 37.53 36.42
N LEU A 263 -25.15 37.71 37.22
CA LEU A 263 -24.32 38.93 37.22
C LEU A 263 -23.37 38.97 36.02
N PHE A 264 -22.87 37.81 35.59
CA PHE A 264 -21.99 37.68 34.42
C PHE A 264 -22.74 37.53 33.10
N LEU A 265 -24.07 37.42 33.13
CA LEU A 265 -24.92 37.20 31.96
C LEU A 265 -24.71 38.24 30.85
N PRO A 266 -24.63 39.57 31.14
CA PRO A 266 -24.33 40.58 30.12
C PRO A 266 -22.94 40.41 29.49
N GLN A 267 -21.94 40.00 30.28
CA GLN A 267 -20.58 39.78 29.81
C GLN A 267 -20.47 38.50 28.97
N LEU A 268 -21.18 37.45 29.36
CA LEU A 268 -21.30 36.20 28.59
C LEU A 268 -21.99 36.44 27.25
N VAL A 269 -23.07 37.25 27.23
CA VAL A 269 -23.75 37.65 25.99
C VAL A 269 -22.81 38.46 25.08
N ARG A 270 -22.00 39.35 25.65
CA ARG A 270 -20.98 40.09 24.88
C ARG A 270 -19.92 39.15 24.29
N LEU A 271 -19.45 38.19 25.07
CA LEU A 271 -18.48 37.17 24.64
C LEU A 271 -19.04 36.25 23.55
N SER A 272 -20.30 35.80 23.68
CA SER A 272 -20.97 35.03 22.63
C SER A 272 -21.24 35.87 21.38
N ALA A 273 -21.55 37.15 21.54
CA ALA A 273 -21.69 38.09 20.43
C ALA A 273 -20.36 38.29 19.69
N MET A 274 -19.22 38.23 20.39
CA MET A 274 -17.90 38.23 19.74
C MET A 274 -17.64 36.97 18.93
N LEU A 275 -18.32 35.84 19.20
CA LEU A 275 -18.25 34.64 18.37
C LEU A 275 -19.17 34.73 17.13
N SER A 276 -20.17 35.62 17.13
CA SER A 276 -21.14 35.78 16.02
C SER A 276 -20.51 35.98 14.63
N PRO A 277 -19.38 36.69 14.45
CA PRO A 277 -18.72 36.80 13.15
C PRO A 277 -18.23 35.46 12.59
N ALA A 278 -17.83 34.51 13.45
CA ALA A 278 -17.42 33.17 13.01
C ALA A 278 -18.59 32.29 12.54
N PHE A 279 -19.82 32.61 12.95
CA PHE A 279 -21.04 31.97 12.48
C PHE A 279 -21.64 32.62 11.23
N THR A 280 -21.32 33.90 10.96
CA THR A 280 -22.06 34.70 9.95
C THR A 280 -21.21 35.25 8.83
N THR A 281 -20.01 35.78 9.09
CA THR A 281 -19.23 36.55 8.11
C THR A 281 -17.92 35.87 7.72
N LEU A 282 -17.24 35.20 8.65
CA LEU A 282 -15.93 34.59 8.40
C LEU A 282 -16.05 33.25 7.66
N ASP A 283 -15.26 33.11 6.60
CA ASP A 283 -15.06 31.89 5.83
C ASP A 283 -13.58 31.44 5.91
N TRP A 284 -13.27 30.27 5.36
CA TRP A 284 -11.93 29.68 5.41
C TRP A 284 -10.90 30.39 4.52
N THR A 285 -11.34 31.35 3.71
CA THR A 285 -10.51 32.11 2.77
C THR A 285 -10.20 33.53 3.25
N ASN A 286 -10.96 34.06 4.20
CA ASN A 286 -10.83 35.44 4.67
C ASN A 286 -9.65 35.60 5.64
N PRO A 287 -8.66 36.46 5.35
CA PRO A 287 -7.50 36.68 6.23
C PRO A 287 -7.85 37.29 7.59
N GLY A 288 -9.04 37.88 7.74
CA GLY A 288 -9.55 38.47 8.99
C GLY A 288 -9.77 37.47 10.13
N TRP A 289 -9.60 36.16 9.89
CA TRP A 289 -9.68 35.14 10.93
C TRP A 289 -8.64 35.36 12.04
N LYS A 290 -7.44 35.88 11.73
CA LYS A 290 -6.39 36.11 12.73
C LYS A 290 -6.75 37.19 13.74
N GLU A 291 -7.24 38.33 13.23
CA GLU A 291 -7.68 39.44 14.07
C GLU A 291 -8.88 39.05 14.91
N PHE A 292 -9.81 38.28 14.33
CA PHE A 292 -10.93 37.71 15.06
C PHE A 292 -10.46 36.83 16.23
N VAL A 293 -9.57 35.87 15.96
CA VAL A 293 -9.05 34.96 16.98
C VAL A 293 -8.36 35.74 18.10
N ASN A 294 -7.52 36.72 17.78
CA ASN A 294 -6.84 37.55 18.78
C ASN A 294 -7.83 38.36 19.63
N LYS A 295 -8.80 39.04 19.00
CA LYS A 295 -9.83 39.82 19.71
C LYS A 295 -10.64 38.96 20.68
N VAL A 296 -10.97 37.74 20.28
CA VAL A 296 -11.71 36.82 21.13
C VAL A 296 -10.83 36.27 22.26
N TYR A 297 -9.55 35.96 22.01
CA TYR A 297 -8.61 35.57 23.07
C TYR A 297 -8.42 36.67 24.12
N ASP A 298 -8.26 37.93 23.69
CA ASP A 298 -8.13 39.05 24.62
C ASP A 298 -9.40 39.22 25.46
N ALA A 299 -10.57 39.13 24.84
CA ALA A 299 -11.86 39.17 25.56
C ALA A 299 -12.05 37.99 26.53
N ILE A 300 -11.56 36.79 26.18
CA ILE A 300 -11.58 35.62 27.09
C ILE A 300 -10.64 35.86 28.27
N LYS A 301 -9.44 36.41 28.06
CA LYS A 301 -8.49 36.73 29.14
C LYS A 301 -9.03 37.79 30.09
N ASP A 302 -9.60 38.87 29.55
CA ASP A 302 -10.24 39.92 30.36
C ASP A 302 -11.36 39.33 31.22
N PHE A 303 -12.15 38.42 30.66
CA PHE A 303 -13.21 37.73 31.39
C PHE A 303 -12.66 36.73 32.42
N ASP A 304 -11.60 35.98 32.13
CA ASP A 304 -10.97 35.06 33.08
C ASP A 304 -10.37 35.81 34.29
N ILE A 305 -9.80 37.01 34.07
CA ILE A 305 -9.34 37.90 35.17
C ILE A 305 -10.52 38.33 36.04
N LEU A 306 -11.67 38.66 35.45
CA LEU A 306 -12.89 39.06 36.17
C LEU A 306 -13.56 37.91 36.93
N VAL A 307 -13.41 36.67 36.46
CA VAL A 307 -13.94 35.48 37.12
C VAL A 307 -13.03 34.97 38.24
N THR A 308 -11.72 35.27 38.15
CA THR A 308 -10.72 34.85 39.15
C THR A 308 -10.57 35.85 40.30
N ARG A 309 -10.87 37.13 40.08
CA ARG A 309 -10.95 38.17 41.13
C ARG A 309 -12.26 38.08 41.90
#